data_AF-A0A7Y3MMS6-F1
#
_entry.id   AF-A0A7Y3MMS6-F1
#
_cell.length_a   1.000
_cell.length_b   1.000
_cell.length_c   1.000
_cell.angle_alpha   90.00
_cell.angle_beta   90.00
_cell.angle_gamma   90.00
#
_symmetry.space_group_name_H-M   'P 1'
#
loop_
_entity.id
_entity.type
_entity.pdbx_description
1 polymer ?
#
loop_
_entity_poly.entity_id
_entity_poly.type
_entity_poly.pdbx_seq_one_letter_code
_entity_poly.pdbx_strand_id
1 'polypeptide(L)' 'MKKVKIIGVPEHFNLPWHLAIEEGAFEARGIDLVWTDIPEGT' A
#
# COMPACT_ATOMS: atom_id res chain seq x y z
N MET A 1 -4.96 4.11 15.68
CA MET A 1 -4.92 3.84 14.24
C MET A 1 -5.81 2.67 13.88
N LYS A 2 -6.42 2.69 12.69
CA LYS A 2 -7.07 1.52 12.09
C LYS A 2 -6.06 0.77 11.24
N LYS A 3 -5.92 -0.54 11.46
CA LYS A 3 -5.03 -1.40 10.68
C LYS A 3 -5.73 -1.88 9.40
N VAL A 4 -5.08 -1.72 8.26
CA VAL A 4 -5.58 -2.16 6.94
C VAL A 4 -4.48 -2.99 6.29
N LYS A 5 -4.83 -4.15 5.75
CA LYS A 5 -3.92 -5.01 4.99
C LYS A 5 -4.30 -4.94 3.52
N ILE A 6 -3.35 -4.57 2.67
CA ILE A 6 -3.49 -4.56 1.21
C ILE A 6 -2.48 -5.54 0.64
N ILE A 7 -2.90 -6.27 -0.40
CA ILE A 7 -2.02 -7.07 -1.23
C ILE A 7 -1.98 -6.47 -2.63
N GLY A 8 -0.82 -6.50 -3.28
CA GLY A 8 -0.67 -6.01 -4.65
C GLY A 8 0.38 -6.78 -5.43
N VAL A 9 0.28 -6.69 -6.75
CA VAL A 9 1.26 -7.26 -7.69
C VAL A 9 2.39 -6.25 -7.96
N PRO A 10 3.59 -6.69 -8.38
CA PRO A 10 4.72 -5.81 -8.68
C PRO A 10 4.56 -5.10 -10.04
N GLU A 11 3.42 -4.44 -10.23
CA GLU A 11 3.05 -3.77 -11.47
C GLU A 11 3.06 -2.24 -11.32
N HIS A 12 3.34 -1.54 -12.42
CA HIS A 12 3.52 -0.08 -12.41
C HIS A 12 2.26 0.68 -11.97
N PHE A 13 1.06 0.10 -12.12
CA PHE A 13 -0.18 0.74 -11.67
C PHE A 13 -0.31 0.82 -10.15
N ASN A 14 0.52 0.08 -9.39
CA ASN A 14 0.58 0.17 -7.93
C ASN A 14 1.52 1.27 -7.42
N LEU A 15 2.28 1.95 -8.30
CA LEU A 15 3.17 3.05 -7.91
C LEU A 15 2.49 4.12 -7.03
N PRO A 16 1.25 4.58 -7.29
CA PRO A 16 0.59 5.55 -6.42
C PRO A 16 0.37 5.06 -4.98
N TRP A 17 0.18 3.76 -4.76
CA TRP A 17 0.06 3.20 -3.41
C TRP A 17 1.37 3.32 -2.65
N HIS A 18 2.49 2.95 -3.30
CA HIS A 18 3.82 3.04 -2.70
C HIS A 18 4.18 4.49 -2.37
N LEU A 19 3.95 5.44 -3.29
CA LEU A 19 4.20 6.86 -3.03
C LEU A 19 3.36 7.38 -1.85
N ALA A 20 2.07 7.03 -1.77
CA ALA A 20 1.22 7.44 -0.66
C ALA A 20 1.65 6.83 0.69
N ILE A 21 2.25 5.63 0.69
CA ILE A 21 2.86 5.02 1.87
C ILE A 21 4.13 5.78 2.25
N GLU A 22 5.03 6.02 1.30
CA GLU A 22 6.30 6.75 1.50
C GLU A 22 6.08 8.19 1.99
N GLU A 23 5.05 8.87 1.48
CA GLU A 23 4.66 10.22 1.90
C GLU A 23 3.94 10.25 3.26
N GLY A 24 3.66 9.10 3.89
CA GLY A 24 2.93 9.02 5.16
C GLY A 24 1.46 9.42 5.06
N ALA A 25 0.87 9.41 3.86
CA ALA A 25 -0.49 9.89 3.62
C ALA A 25 -1.56 9.09 4.39
N PHE A 26 -1.31 7.80 4.62
CA PHE A 26 -2.18 6.93 5.41
C PHE A 26 -2.02 7.18 6.92
N GLU A 27 -0.78 7.32 7.39
CA GLU A 27 -0.47 7.58 8.79
C GLU A 27 -1.09 8.91 9.24
N ALA A 28 -1.00 9.96 8.42
CA ALA A 28 -1.61 11.27 8.66
C ALA A 28 -3.15 11.20 8.82
N ARG A 29 -3.78 10.13 8.34
CA ARG A 29 -5.23 9.86 8.46
C ARG A 29 -5.56 8.81 9.53
N GLY A 30 -4.58 8.43 10.34
CA GLY A 30 -4.74 7.43 11.40
C GLY A 30 -4.89 6.00 10.88
N ILE A 31 -4.35 5.69 9.70
CA ILE A 31 -4.38 4.37 9.08
C ILE A 31 -2.98 3.74 9.14
N ASP A 32 -2.89 2.57 9.77
CA ASP A 32 -1.72 1.68 9.73
C ASP A 32 -1.91 0.74 8.53
N LEU A 33 -1.45 1.18 7.35
CA LEU A 33 -1.53 0.41 6.12
C LEU A 33 -0.32 -0.53 6.03
N VAL A 34 -0.60 -1.83 5.95
CA VAL A 34 0.41 -2.88 5.72
C VAL A 34 0.25 -3.41 4.30
N TRP A 35 1.29 -3.24 3.49
CA TRP A 35 1.37 -3.76 2.12
C TRP A 35 2.06 -5.12 2.09
N THR A 36 1.66 -6.00 1.18
CA THR A 36 2.34 -7.27 0.90
C THR A 36 2.28 -7.56 -0.59
N ASP A 37 3.44 -7.83 -1.19
CA ASP A 37 3.50 -8.21 -2.60
C ASP A 37 3.05 -9.65 -2.81
N ILE A 38 2.33 -9.88 -3.91
CA ILE A 38 1.96 -11.22 -4.38
C ILE A 38 2.54 -11.42 -5.79
N PRO A 39 3.11 -12.60 -6.10
CA PRO A 39 3.71 -12.87 -7.40
C PRO A 39 2.67 -13.15 -8.51
N GLU A 40 1.37 -13.08 -8.22
CA GLU A 40 0.28 -13.38 -9.15
C GLU A 40 -0.11 -12.15 -9.99
N GLY A 41 0.77 -11.76 -10.93
CA GLY A 41 0.40 -10.94 -12.09
C GLY A 41 -0.11 -11.84 -13.22
N THR A 42 -1.15 -11.41 -13.95
CA THR A 42 -1.67 -12.17 -15.11
C THR A 42 -0.82 -11.92 -16.35
#